data_AF-A0A4S3ZXY0-F1
#
_entry.id   AF-A0A4S3ZXY0-F1
#
_cell.length_a   1.000
_cell.length_b   1.000
_cell.length_c   1.000
_cell.angle_alpha   90.00
_cell.angle_beta   90.00
_cell.angle_gamma   90.00
#
_symmetry.space_group_name_H-M   'P 1'
#
loop_
_entity.id
_entity.type
_entity.pdbx_description
1 polymer ?
#
loop_
_entity_poly.entity_id
_entity_poly.type
_entity_poly.pdbx_seq_one_letter_code
_entity_poly.pdbx_strand_id
1 'polypeptide(L)'
;MGLDIELLETLYQRLLEAGLVQSKVEFSTELLGKGASYLTSMSARERHVPEAVFHSLLERIELDQKSAECRIKELEVEHLRCRAQQYQRKLVAELLHERLSADEPRPGVCARAWLSALRPLLHSIGLYRIRNAAAAEFPNRAV
;
A
#
# COMPACT_ATOMS: atom_id res chain seq x y z
N MET A 1 -23.29 25.94 29.50
CA MET A 1 -23.13 26.03 28.03
C MET A 1 -21.67 25.89 27.59
N GLY A 2 -20.83 25.10 28.30
CA GLY A 2 -19.43 24.84 27.94
C GLY A 2 -19.15 23.44 27.36
N LEU A 3 -20.14 22.55 27.37
CA LEU A 3 -20.00 21.14 26.99
C LEU A 3 -19.54 20.96 25.53
N ASP A 4 -20.02 21.82 24.63
CA ASP A 4 -19.66 21.75 23.20
C ASP A 4 -18.19 22.08 22.94
N ILE A 5 -17.65 23.07 23.67
CA ILE A 5 -16.23 23.43 23.59
C ILE A 5 -15.39 22.33 24.22
N GLU A 6 -15.78 21.82 25.39
CA GLU A 6 -15.09 20.71 26.07
C GLU A 6 -15.04 19.46 25.19
N LEU A 7 -16.12 19.18 24.46
CA LEU A 7 -16.17 18.11 23.48
C LEU A 7 -15.14 18.33 22.36
N LEU A 8 -15.11 19.52 21.74
CA LEU A 8 -14.15 19.82 20.68
C LEU A 8 -12.69 19.81 21.17
N GLU A 9 -12.43 20.27 22.40
CA GLU A 9 -11.12 20.20 23.04
C GLU A 9 -10.71 18.74 23.32
N THR A 10 -11.65 17.92 23.78
CA THR A 10 -11.42 16.49 24.00
C THR A 10 -11.12 15.77 22.68
N LEU A 11 -11.90 16.05 21.64
CA LEU A 11 -11.66 15.51 20.30
C LEU A 11 -10.29 15.91 19.77
N TYR A 12 -9.93 17.19 19.88
CA TYR A 12 -8.60 17.66 19.52
C TYR A 12 -7.50 16.87 20.23
N GLN A 13 -7.60 16.70 21.55
CA GLN A 13 -6.59 15.97 22.32
C GLN A 13 -6.46 14.51 21.86
N ARG A 14 -7.59 13.82 21.62
CA ARG A 14 -7.56 12.43 21.14
C ARG A 14 -6.93 12.30 19.76
N LEU A 15 -7.22 13.24 18.86
CA LEU A 15 -6.64 13.23 17.52
C LEU A 15 -5.14 13.57 17.55
N LEU A 16 -4.72 14.45 18.46
CA LEU A 16 -3.32 14.78 18.68
C LEU A 16 -2.55 13.57 19.23
N GLU A 17 -3.09 12.91 20.27
CA GLU A 17 -2.53 11.69 20.86
C GLU A 17 -2.40 10.56 19.83
N ALA A 18 -3.35 10.47 18.90
CA ALA A 18 -3.33 9.50 17.80
C ALA A 18 -2.41 9.91 16.63
N GLY A 19 -1.80 11.10 16.65
CA GLY A 19 -0.98 11.63 15.56
C GLY A 19 -1.77 11.98 14.29
N LEU A 20 -3.09 12.10 14.39
CA LEU A 20 -4.00 12.43 13.27
C LEU A 20 -4.04 13.93 12.98
N VAL A 21 -3.68 14.76 13.96
CA VAL A 21 -3.40 16.18 13.80
C VAL A 21 -2.13 16.51 14.55
N GLN A 22 -1.42 17.56 14.11
CA GLN A 22 -0.17 18.02 14.70
C GLN A 22 -0.37 19.26 15.58
N SER A 23 -1.48 19.99 15.41
CA SER A 23 -1.73 21.23 16.16
C SER A 23 -3.20 21.63 16.23
N LYS A 24 -3.55 22.49 17.19
CA LYS A 24 -4.88 23.13 17.26
C LYS A 24 -5.22 23.96 16.02
N VAL A 25 -4.19 24.52 15.38
CA VAL A 25 -4.35 25.31 14.14
C VAL A 25 -4.86 24.40 13.03
N GLU A 26 -4.16 23.29 12.81
CA GLU A 26 -4.54 22.28 11.82
C GLU A 26 -5.93 21.71 12.11
N PHE A 27 -6.23 21.38 13.37
CA PHE A 27 -7.57 20.94 13.76
C PHE A 27 -8.65 21.99 13.42
N SER A 28 -8.36 23.27 13.67
CA SER A 28 -9.33 24.34 13.37
C SER A 28 -9.51 24.58 11.88
N THR A 29 -8.45 24.50 11.08
CA THR A 29 -8.52 24.78 9.63
C THR A 29 -8.97 23.57 8.82
N GLU A 30 -8.36 22.41 9.04
CA GLU A 30 -8.53 21.23 8.19
C GLU A 30 -9.75 20.40 8.57
N LEU A 31 -10.04 20.27 9.88
CA LEU A 31 -11.15 19.45 10.36
C LEU A 31 -12.43 20.27 10.59
N LEU A 32 -12.32 21.43 11.24
CA LEU A 32 -13.49 22.27 11.51
C LEU A 32 -13.85 23.23 10.36
N GLY A 33 -12.94 23.44 9.41
CA GLY A 33 -13.13 24.40 8.32
C GLY A 33 -13.26 25.86 8.81
N LYS A 34 -12.61 26.20 9.92
CA LYS A 34 -12.65 27.53 10.56
C LYS A 34 -11.27 28.19 10.55
N GLY A 35 -11.20 29.42 11.03
CA GLY A 35 -9.92 30.13 11.17
C GLY A 35 -8.98 29.44 12.16
N ALA A 36 -7.67 29.59 11.96
CA ALA A 36 -6.62 28.97 12.77
C ALA A 36 -6.74 29.17 14.29
N SER A 37 -7.33 30.29 14.72
CA SER A 37 -7.53 30.64 16.13
C SER A 37 -8.91 30.26 16.68
N TYR A 38 -9.73 29.55 15.90
CA TYR A 38 -11.14 29.31 16.22
C TYR A 38 -11.30 28.61 17.57
N LEU A 39 -10.73 27.41 17.75
CA LEU A 39 -10.91 26.63 18.97
C LEU A 39 -10.41 27.40 20.21
N THR A 40 -9.22 28.01 20.10
CA THR A 40 -8.63 28.85 21.16
C THR A 40 -9.53 30.03 21.52
N SER A 41 -10.10 30.70 20.51
CA SER A 41 -10.99 31.86 20.72
C SER A 41 -12.34 31.47 21.30
N MET A 42 -12.86 30.30 20.94
CA MET A 42 -14.11 29.76 21.47
C MET A 42 -13.95 29.38 22.93
N SER A 43 -12.88 28.64 23.25
CA SER A 43 -12.54 28.24 24.62
C SER A 43 -12.30 29.44 25.53
N ALA A 44 -11.48 30.41 25.12
CA ALA A 44 -11.16 31.58 25.94
C ALA A 44 -12.35 32.50 26.22
N ARG A 45 -13.41 32.45 25.41
CA ARG A 45 -14.58 33.34 25.50
C ARG A 45 -15.86 32.61 25.88
N GLU A 46 -15.79 31.31 26.19
CA GLU A 46 -16.92 30.44 26.53
C GLU A 46 -18.12 30.61 25.58
N ARG A 47 -17.83 30.68 24.28
CA ARG A 47 -18.84 30.96 23.24
C ARG A 47 -19.63 29.70 22.89
N HIS A 48 -20.89 29.89 22.52
CA HIS A 48 -21.68 28.80 21.96
C HIS A 48 -21.13 28.38 20.58
N VAL A 49 -20.88 27.08 20.42
CA VAL A 49 -20.41 26.49 19.17
C VAL A 49 -21.61 26.33 18.23
N PRO A 50 -21.60 26.94 17.03
CA PRO A 50 -22.69 26.78 16.08
C PRO A 50 -22.84 25.31 15.67
N GLU A 51 -24.08 24.81 15.60
CA GLU A 51 -24.39 23.43 15.22
C GLU A 51 -23.77 23.04 13.85
N ALA A 52 -23.71 24.00 12.92
CA ALA A 52 -23.08 23.82 11.61
C ALA A 52 -21.62 23.34 11.70
N VAL A 53 -20.90 23.66 12.78
CA VAL A 53 -19.52 23.17 13.00
C VAL A 53 -19.49 21.67 13.24
N PHE A 54 -20.44 21.15 14.00
CA PHE A 54 -20.55 19.71 14.26
C PHE A 54 -21.00 18.96 13.01
N HIS A 55 -21.95 19.50 12.25
CA HIS A 55 -22.36 18.92 10.96
C HIS A 55 -21.18 18.84 9.98
N SER A 56 -20.43 19.93 9.79
CA SER A 56 -19.24 19.91 8.92
C SER A 56 -18.17 18.93 9.39
N LEU A 57 -17.95 18.82 10.70
CA LEU A 57 -17.00 17.85 11.27
C LEU A 57 -17.45 16.40 11.00
N LEU A 58 -18.74 16.09 11.20
CA LEU A 58 -19.29 14.76 10.93
C LEU A 58 -19.18 14.41 9.44
N GLU A 59 -19.59 15.31 8.54
CA GLU A 59 -19.46 15.11 7.10
C GLU A 59 -17.99 14.83 6.70
N ARG A 60 -17.04 15.55 7.30
CA ARG A 60 -15.62 15.34 7.02
C ARG A 60 -15.14 13.97 7.49
N ILE A 61 -15.50 13.57 8.71
CA ILE A 61 -15.15 12.26 9.26
C ILE A 61 -15.74 11.13 8.40
N GLU A 62 -16.99 11.27 7.95
CA GLU A 62 -17.62 10.28 7.08
C GLU A 62 -16.92 10.15 5.72
N LEU A 63 -16.48 11.27 5.14
CA LEU A 63 -15.71 11.28 3.90
C LEU A 63 -14.35 10.60 4.07
N ASP A 64 -13.63 10.94 5.14
CA ASP A 64 -12.32 10.37 5.44
C ASP A 64 -12.43 8.88 5.73
N GLN A 65 -13.46 8.45 6.46
CA GLN A 65 -13.74 7.02 6.69
C GLN A 65 -13.98 6.28 5.38
N LYS A 66 -14.85 6.79 4.49
CA LYS A 66 -15.11 6.16 3.19
C LYS A 66 -13.85 6.07 2.34
N SER A 67 -13.03 7.11 2.36
CA SER A 67 -11.74 7.14 1.66
C SER A 67 -10.79 6.08 2.20
N ALA A 68 -10.66 5.97 3.52
CA ALA A 68 -9.84 4.97 4.18
C ALA A 68 -10.31 3.53 3.88
N GLU A 69 -11.62 3.28 3.93
CA GLU A 69 -12.20 1.97 3.57
C GLU A 69 -11.90 1.56 2.13
N CYS A 70 -11.98 2.50 1.18
CA CYS A 70 -11.58 2.26 -0.21
C CYS A 70 -10.10 1.91 -0.31
N ARG A 71 -9.24 2.69 0.37
CA ARG A 71 -7.79 2.47 0.35
C ARG A 71 -7.39 1.12 0.96
N ILE A 72 -8.06 0.70 2.03
CA ILE A 72 -7.85 -0.62 2.66
C ILE A 72 -8.14 -1.72 1.64
N LYS A 73 -9.28 -1.67 0.95
CA LYS A 73 -9.64 -2.68 -0.08
C LYS A 73 -8.63 -2.74 -1.22
N GLU A 74 -8.13 -1.60 -1.68
CA GLU A 74 -7.07 -1.56 -2.70
C GLU A 74 -5.78 -2.24 -2.22
N LEU A 75 -5.36 -1.93 -0.99
CA LEU A 75 -4.16 -2.50 -0.39
C LEU A 75 -4.29 -4.01 -0.16
N GLU A 76 -5.50 -4.49 0.20
CA GLU A 76 -5.77 -5.93 0.31
C GLU A 76 -5.62 -6.65 -1.04
N VAL A 77 -6.16 -6.08 -2.12
CA VAL A 77 -6.01 -6.63 -3.48
C VAL A 77 -4.54 -6.65 -3.89
N GLU A 78 -3.81 -5.57 -3.64
CA GLU A 78 -2.38 -5.49 -3.92
C GLU A 78 -1.58 -6.52 -3.11
N HIS A 79 -1.89 -6.68 -1.83
CA HIS A 79 -1.25 -7.66 -0.95
C HIS A 79 -1.47 -9.09 -1.44
N LEU A 80 -2.70 -9.45 -1.80
CA LEU A 80 -3.03 -10.77 -2.35
C LEU A 80 -2.29 -11.04 -3.66
N ARG A 81 -2.21 -10.04 -4.54
CA ARG A 81 -1.45 -10.14 -5.79
C ARG A 81 0.04 -10.38 -5.53
N CYS A 82 0.64 -9.62 -4.62
CA CYS A 82 2.03 -9.79 -4.22
C CYS A 82 2.29 -11.19 -3.64
N ARG A 83 1.41 -11.68 -2.75
CA ARG A 83 1.50 -13.04 -2.20
C ARG A 83 1.41 -14.11 -3.27
N ALA A 84 0.47 -13.99 -4.20
CA ALA A 84 0.33 -14.93 -5.31
C ALA A 84 1.59 -14.99 -6.18
N GLN A 85 2.18 -13.82 -6.49
CA GLN A 85 3.43 -13.73 -7.25
C GLN A 85 4.62 -14.34 -6.49
N GLN A 86 4.72 -14.09 -5.19
CA GLN A 86 5.77 -14.70 -4.35
C GLN A 86 5.64 -16.22 -4.32
N TYR A 87 4.42 -16.74 -4.16
CA TYR A 87 4.15 -18.17 -4.19
C TYR A 87 4.53 -18.80 -5.55
N GLN A 88 4.12 -18.17 -6.65
CA GLN A 88 4.50 -18.62 -8.00
C GLN A 88 6.02 -18.66 -8.20
N ARG A 89 6.74 -17.62 -7.76
CA ARG A 89 8.21 -17.58 -7.84
C ARG A 89 8.86 -18.69 -7.02
N LYS A 90 8.35 -18.94 -5.81
CA LYS A 90 8.84 -20.01 -4.95
C LYS A 90 8.64 -21.38 -5.60
N LEU A 91 7.44 -21.65 -6.12
CA LEU A 91 7.13 -22.91 -6.80
C LEU A 91 8.03 -23.13 -8.03
N VAL A 92 8.25 -22.09 -8.85
CA VAL A 92 9.16 -22.18 -10.00
C VAL A 92 10.60 -22.48 -9.56
N ALA A 93 11.06 -21.85 -8.47
CA ALA A 93 12.39 -22.11 -7.93
C ALA A 93 12.53 -23.56 -7.40
N GLU A 94 11.52 -24.08 -6.70
CA GLU A 94 11.49 -25.46 -6.21
C GLU A 94 11.53 -26.47 -7.37
N LEU A 95 10.70 -26.28 -8.39
CA LEU A 95 10.69 -27.15 -9.58
C LEU A 95 12.02 -27.11 -10.35
N LEU A 96 12.64 -25.93 -10.47
CA LEU A 96 13.98 -25.78 -11.06
C LEU A 96 15.03 -26.52 -10.23
N HIS A 97 14.98 -26.41 -8.90
CA HIS A 97 15.92 -27.04 -8.00
C HIS A 97 15.81 -28.57 -8.05
N GLU A 98 14.60 -29.12 -7.88
CA GLU A 98 14.35 -30.56 -7.99
C GLU A 98 14.88 -31.13 -9.31
N ARG A 99 14.67 -30.42 -10.42
CA ARG A 99 15.12 -30.88 -11.73
C ARG A 99 16.63 -30.81 -11.90
N LEU A 100 17.27 -29.72 -11.47
CA LEU A 100 18.73 -29.58 -11.51
C LEU A 100 19.44 -30.56 -10.58
N SER A 101 18.78 -30.98 -9.50
CA SER A 101 19.27 -32.00 -8.56
C SER A 101 19.01 -33.44 -9.02
N ALA A 102 18.06 -33.67 -9.94
CA ALA A 102 17.66 -35.00 -10.40
C ALA A 102 18.26 -35.43 -11.76
N ASP A 103 18.82 -34.52 -12.56
CA ASP A 103 19.46 -34.85 -13.84
C ASP A 103 20.96 -35.15 -13.64
N GLU A 104 21.36 -36.42 -13.80
CA GLU A 104 22.66 -36.70 -14.42
C GLU A 104 22.63 -36.13 -15.86
N PRO A 105 23.73 -35.54 -16.35
CA PRO A 105 23.71 -34.70 -17.55
C PRO A 105 23.41 -35.54 -18.80
N ARG A 106 22.17 -35.46 -19.32
CA ARG A 106 21.85 -35.94 -20.68
C ARG A 106 21.91 -34.76 -21.66
N PRO A 107 22.93 -34.71 -22.55
CA PRO A 107 23.18 -33.53 -23.35
C PRO A 107 22.17 -33.39 -24.50
N GLY A 108 21.56 -32.21 -24.62
CA GLY A 108 21.31 -31.60 -25.92
C GLY A 108 19.87 -31.24 -26.31
N VAL A 109 18.85 -32.00 -25.90
CA VAL A 109 17.50 -31.86 -26.50
C VAL A 109 16.42 -31.36 -25.52
N CYS A 110 16.56 -31.64 -24.22
CA CYS A 110 15.49 -31.36 -23.25
C CYS A 110 15.36 -29.88 -22.86
N ALA A 111 16.46 -29.12 -22.83
CA ALA A 111 16.48 -27.74 -22.32
C ALA A 111 15.63 -26.75 -23.15
N ARG A 112 15.60 -26.90 -24.48
CA ARG A 112 14.85 -25.98 -25.37
C ARG A 112 13.34 -26.21 -25.35
N ALA A 113 12.89 -27.47 -25.33
CA ALA A 113 11.48 -27.83 -25.20
C ALA A 113 10.93 -27.42 -23.82
N TRP A 114 11.78 -27.43 -22.79
CA TRP A 114 11.38 -27.09 -21.44
C TRP A 114 11.32 -25.56 -21.19
N LEU A 115 12.29 -24.80 -21.69
CA LEU A 115 12.24 -23.32 -21.65
C LEU A 115 11.05 -22.75 -22.42
N SER A 116 10.57 -23.46 -23.45
CA SER A 116 9.36 -23.07 -24.17
C SER A 116 8.09 -23.42 -23.38
N ALA A 117 8.05 -24.54 -22.66
CA ALA A 117 6.95 -24.89 -21.77
C ALA A 117 6.83 -23.94 -20.55
N LEU A 118 7.95 -23.48 -20.00
CA LEU A 118 7.97 -22.50 -18.90
C LEU A 118 7.83 -21.04 -19.34
N ARG A 119 7.86 -20.78 -20.66
CA ARG A 119 7.82 -19.42 -21.21
C ARG A 119 6.64 -18.57 -20.71
N PRO A 120 5.40 -19.09 -20.58
CA PRO A 120 4.27 -18.32 -20.05
C PRO A 120 4.45 -17.98 -18.57
N LEU A 121 5.00 -18.90 -17.79
CA LEU A 121 5.31 -18.74 -16.36
C LEU A 121 6.44 -17.73 -16.13
N LEU A 122 7.49 -17.78 -16.95
CA LEU A 122 8.60 -16.81 -16.92
C LEU A 122 8.15 -15.40 -17.35
N HIS A 123 7.20 -15.32 -18.28
CA HIS A 123 6.55 -14.06 -18.66
C HIS A 123 5.70 -13.49 -17.52
N SER A 124 4.91 -14.32 -16.83
CA SER A 124 4.02 -13.87 -15.75
C SER A 124 4.76 -13.39 -14.50
N ILE A 125 6.01 -13.82 -14.29
CA ILE A 125 6.86 -13.38 -13.17
C ILE A 125 7.91 -12.31 -13.52
N GLY A 126 7.95 -11.84 -14.78
CA GLY A 126 8.81 -10.75 -15.24
C GLY A 126 10.28 -11.12 -15.51
N LEU A 127 10.63 -12.41 -15.59
CA LEU A 127 12.02 -12.89 -15.73
C LEU A 127 12.49 -13.02 -17.20
N TYR A 128 11.73 -12.49 -18.15
CA TYR A 128 12.00 -12.72 -19.58
C TYR A 128 13.32 -12.11 -20.11
N ARG A 129 13.97 -11.22 -19.35
CA ARG A 129 15.23 -10.56 -19.76
C ARG A 129 16.48 -11.43 -19.64
N ILE A 130 16.45 -12.57 -18.94
CA ILE A 130 17.65 -13.40 -18.71
C ILE A 130 18.18 -14.07 -20.00
N ARG A 131 17.35 -14.17 -21.05
CA ARG A 131 17.75 -14.87 -22.29
C ARG A 131 18.75 -14.13 -23.18
N ASN A 132 18.90 -12.81 -23.06
CA ASN A 132 19.83 -12.06 -23.90
C ASN A 132 21.25 -11.94 -23.30
N ALA A 133 21.43 -12.22 -22.01
CA ALA A 133 22.76 -12.17 -21.38
C ALA A 133 23.53 -13.49 -21.61
N ALA A 134 22.89 -14.64 -21.40
CA ALA A 134 23.56 -15.94 -21.52
C ALA A 134 23.85 -16.38 -22.98
N ALA A 135 23.18 -15.78 -23.97
CA ALA A 135 23.44 -16.04 -25.38
C ALA A 135 24.61 -15.21 -25.95
N ALA A 136 25.11 -14.22 -25.20
CA ALA A 136 26.18 -13.32 -25.65
C ALA A 136 27.60 -13.84 -25.31
N GLU A 137 27.74 -14.88 -24.47
CA GLU A 137 29.05 -15.32 -23.94
C GLU A 137 29.61 -16.62 -24.53
N PHE A 138 29.02 -17.19 -25.59
CA PHE A 138 29.64 -18.29 -26.32
C PHE A 138 30.05 -17.88 -27.73
N PRO A 139 31.22 -17.24 -27.91
CA PRO A 139 31.83 -17.20 -29.23
C PRO A 139 32.28 -18.62 -29.59
N ASN A 140 31.74 -19.12 -30.70
CA ASN A 140 32.15 -20.35 -31.36
C ASN A 140 33.68 -20.45 -31.45
N ARG A 141 34.29 -21.39 -30.73
CA ARG A 141 35.57 -21.97 -31.15
C ARG A 141 35.28 -22.87 -32.35
N ALA A 142 35.48 -22.34 -33.55
CA ALA A 142 35.68 -23.14 -34.74
C ALA A 142 37.14 -23.59 -34.81
N VAL A 143 37.31 -24.81 -35.32
CA VAL A 143 38.53 -25.63 -35.49
C VAL A 143 39.64 -24.88 -36.23
#